data_AF-A0A7X3VJ59-F1
#
_entry.id   AF-A0A7X3VJ59-F1
#
_cell.length_a   1.000
_cell.length_b   1.000
_cell.length_c   1.000
_cell.angle_alpha   90.00
_cell.angle_beta   90.00
_cell.angle_gamma   90.00
#
_symmetry.space_group_name_H-M   'P 1'
#
loop_
_entity.id
_entity.type
_entity.pdbx_description
1 polymer ?
#
loop_
_entity_poly.entity_id
_entity_poly.type
_entity_poly.pdbx_seq_one_letter_code
_entity_poly.pdbx_strand_id
1 'polypeptide(L)'
;MVDSVNVHCVRITLLRDPRAFTGAVAMKKRIFLLTFTLTITMFSHNGYTEPFVTDGLVSYWTFDQQDIADDTVKDVWGKNDGTIVGDPKLVTGQVNGALEFDGSNDYVNLTNLGDFGNQLGTSTFEAWVKTSFKNDWTTLFKVRDEDCGMSWGIDFNRTLKHRDPLDLFMWLKANPPPHRKPDDLLTSGKDFVMTFLGVRKLNIIGCSMSRSLHEFPISDGEWHHLIYIIKQPYVDENGKEWAERALFIDGALNRIVKRSSTHPNKYVPFFEPIYLGAGNNRGEAEAFFNGIIDEVRIYNRPLTEDEVTQNSQIGLSVEATKKLPVVWGTLKTTLK
;
A
#
# COMPACT_ATOMS: atom_id res chain seq x y z
N MET A 1 37.11 -66.88 -58.76
CA MET A 1 36.49 -65.84 -57.90
C MET A 1 37.63 -65.17 -57.16
N VAL A 2 37.96 -63.90 -57.31
CA VAL A 2 37.14 -62.71 -57.54
C VAL A 2 37.84 -61.77 -58.52
N ASP A 3 37.04 -61.09 -59.34
CA ASP A 3 37.39 -60.15 -60.39
C ASP A 3 38.11 -58.89 -59.89
N SER A 4 39.02 -58.36 -60.71
CA SER A 4 39.56 -57.01 -60.54
C SER A 4 38.90 -56.07 -61.56
N VAL A 5 38.19 -55.06 -61.08
CA VAL A 5 37.49 -54.05 -61.88
C VAL A 5 38.27 -52.73 -61.81
N ASN A 6 38.67 -52.21 -62.96
CA ASN A 6 39.27 -50.88 -63.13
C ASN A 6 38.20 -49.79 -62.98
N VAL A 7 38.51 -48.72 -62.23
CA VAL A 7 37.68 -47.51 -62.15
C VAL A 7 38.49 -46.32 -62.68
N HIS A 8 38.05 -45.75 -63.81
CA HIS A 8 38.56 -44.48 -64.34
C HIS A 8 37.77 -43.32 -63.73
N CYS A 9 38.48 -42.34 -63.17
CA CYS A 9 37.88 -41.14 -62.57
C CYS A 9 37.64 -40.07 -63.65
N VAL A 10 36.39 -39.63 -63.83
CA VAL A 10 36.02 -38.49 -64.70
C VAL A 10 35.81 -37.25 -63.83
N ARG A 11 36.53 -36.16 -64.13
CA ARG A 11 36.46 -34.90 -63.39
C ARG A 11 35.41 -33.97 -64.01
N ILE A 12 34.31 -33.71 -63.31
CA ILE A 12 33.29 -32.73 -63.72
C ILE A 12 33.53 -31.42 -62.97
N THR A 13 33.68 -30.30 -63.69
CA THR A 13 33.80 -28.96 -63.10
C THR A 13 32.50 -28.19 -63.32
N LEU A 14 31.77 -27.88 -62.25
CA LEU A 14 30.54 -27.07 -62.30
C LEU A 14 30.89 -25.58 -62.18
N LEU A 15 30.43 -24.75 -63.13
CA LEU A 15 30.56 -23.29 -63.07
C LEU A 15 29.51 -22.71 -62.10
N ARG A 16 29.95 -21.85 -61.16
CA ARG A 16 29.10 -21.19 -60.15
C ARG A 16 28.73 -19.77 -60.61
N ASP A 17 27.43 -19.43 -60.69
CA ASP A 17 26.94 -18.09 -61.04
C ASP A 17 27.10 -17.10 -59.86
N PRO A 18 27.89 -16.02 -60.00
CA PRO A 18 28.12 -15.06 -58.92
C PRO A 18 26.91 -14.18 -58.59
N ARG A 19 25.90 -14.04 -59.47
CA ARG A 19 24.74 -13.15 -59.24
C ARG A 19 23.80 -13.66 -58.14
N ALA A 20 23.71 -14.98 -57.96
CA ALA A 20 22.92 -15.60 -56.89
C ALA A 20 23.47 -15.29 -55.49
N PHE A 21 24.79 -15.07 -55.39
CA PHE A 21 25.47 -14.85 -54.11
C PHE A 21 25.23 -13.43 -53.57
N THR A 22 25.25 -12.42 -54.45
CA THR A 22 25.01 -11.01 -54.09
C THR A 22 23.59 -10.74 -53.62
N GLY A 23 22.58 -11.37 -54.22
CA GLY A 23 21.17 -11.22 -53.80
C GLY A 23 20.90 -11.81 -52.41
N ALA A 24 21.49 -12.97 -52.11
CA ALA A 24 21.36 -13.61 -50.81
C ALA A 24 21.99 -12.79 -49.66
N VAL A 25 23.12 -12.14 -49.92
CA VAL A 25 23.79 -11.28 -48.91
C VAL A 25 23.01 -10.00 -48.65
N ALA A 26 22.46 -9.36 -49.70
CA ALA A 26 21.63 -8.17 -49.56
C ALA A 26 20.31 -8.47 -48.81
N MET A 27 19.70 -9.62 -49.07
CA MET A 27 18.48 -10.08 -48.39
C MET A 27 18.76 -10.40 -46.91
N LYS A 28 19.88 -11.07 -46.58
CA LYS A 28 20.28 -11.33 -45.19
C LYS A 28 20.53 -10.03 -44.40
N LYS A 29 21.16 -9.02 -45.01
CA LYS A 29 21.35 -7.71 -44.36
C LYS A 29 20.03 -6.98 -44.10
N ARG A 30 19.08 -7.04 -45.03
CA ARG A 30 17.74 -6.43 -44.87
C ARG A 30 16.91 -7.14 -43.79
N ILE A 31 16.95 -8.47 -43.74
CA ILE A 31 16.29 -9.27 -42.69
C ILE A 31 16.92 -8.96 -41.33
N PHE A 32 18.25 -8.91 -41.23
CA PHE A 32 18.94 -8.57 -39.98
C PHE A 32 18.58 -7.17 -39.48
N LEU A 33 18.54 -6.17 -40.37
CA LEU A 33 18.19 -4.80 -40.00
C LEU A 33 16.74 -4.70 -39.50
N LEU A 34 15.79 -5.36 -40.18
CA LEU A 34 14.38 -5.43 -39.78
C LEU A 34 14.19 -6.12 -38.43
N THR A 35 14.89 -7.25 -38.20
CA THR A 35 14.82 -7.95 -36.91
C THR A 35 15.44 -7.13 -35.79
N PHE A 36 16.54 -6.42 -36.07
CA PHE A 36 17.24 -5.59 -35.07
C PHE A 36 16.42 -4.35 -34.69
N THR A 37 15.78 -3.69 -35.65
CA THR A 37 14.86 -2.58 -35.37
C THR A 37 13.62 -3.05 -34.60
N LEU A 38 13.04 -4.21 -34.97
CA LEU A 38 11.87 -4.76 -34.28
C LEU A 38 12.19 -5.12 -32.82
N THR A 39 13.37 -5.70 -32.57
CA THR A 39 13.82 -5.98 -31.20
C THR A 39 14.02 -4.69 -30.40
N ILE A 40 14.68 -3.67 -30.95
CA ILE A 40 14.90 -2.40 -30.24
C ILE A 40 13.56 -1.73 -29.91
N THR A 41 12.59 -1.71 -30.84
CA THR A 41 11.26 -1.16 -30.56
C THR A 41 10.48 -1.96 -29.51
N MET A 42 10.64 -3.29 -29.46
CA MET A 42 10.03 -4.13 -28.42
C MET A 42 10.68 -3.92 -27.04
N PHE A 43 11.99 -3.63 -26.98
CA PHE A 43 12.67 -3.25 -25.73
C PHE A 43 12.38 -1.81 -25.30
N SER A 44 11.95 -0.94 -26.23
CA SER A 44 11.58 0.46 -25.93
C SER A 44 10.16 0.61 -25.38
N HIS A 45 9.32 -0.42 -25.48
CA HIS A 45 7.92 -0.42 -25.02
C HIS A 45 7.71 -1.17 -23.70
N ASN A 46 8.75 -1.74 -23.09
CA ASN A 46 8.71 -2.06 -21.68
C ASN A 46 8.89 -0.75 -20.91
N GLY A 47 7.87 0.11 -20.94
CA GLY A 47 7.73 1.11 -19.90
C GLY A 47 7.70 0.33 -18.60
N TYR A 48 8.79 0.39 -17.84
CA TYR A 48 8.78 -0.02 -16.45
C TYR A 48 7.81 0.93 -15.77
N THR A 49 6.54 0.54 -15.69
CA THR A 49 5.62 1.16 -14.75
C THR A 49 6.17 0.80 -13.39
N GLU A 50 6.61 1.82 -12.64
CA GLU A 50 6.91 1.65 -11.22
C GLU A 50 5.74 0.87 -10.58
N PRO A 51 6.03 -0.18 -9.77
CA PRO A 51 4.99 -1.08 -9.29
C PRO A 51 3.95 -0.33 -8.42
N PHE A 52 4.33 0.82 -7.87
CA PHE A 52 3.47 1.77 -7.16
C PHE A 52 3.51 3.16 -7.80
N VAL A 53 2.53 3.96 -7.43
CA VAL A 53 2.48 5.40 -7.70
C VAL A 53 3.59 6.12 -6.94
N THR A 54 4.38 6.94 -7.64
CA THR A 54 5.46 7.75 -7.04
C THR A 54 5.11 9.23 -6.94
N ASP A 55 4.14 9.70 -7.72
CA ASP A 55 3.69 11.09 -7.67
C ASP A 55 3.07 11.42 -6.31
N GLY A 56 3.62 12.44 -5.64
CA GLY A 56 3.24 12.83 -4.28
C GLY A 56 3.73 11.90 -3.16
N LEU A 57 4.56 10.88 -3.46
CA LEU A 57 5.15 10.00 -2.44
C LEU A 57 6.13 10.79 -1.56
N VAL A 58 5.97 10.66 -0.25
CA VAL A 58 6.75 11.37 0.79
C VAL A 58 7.74 10.42 1.46
N SER A 59 7.28 9.21 1.81
CA SER A 59 8.05 8.21 2.52
C SER A 59 7.62 6.80 2.12
N TYR A 60 8.58 5.87 2.14
CA TYR A 60 8.35 4.46 1.88
C TYR A 60 9.28 3.61 2.75
N TRP A 61 8.70 2.76 3.61
CA TRP A 61 9.43 1.78 4.40
C TRP A 61 9.05 0.37 3.94
N THR A 62 10.02 -0.36 3.41
CA THR A 62 9.89 -1.74 2.91
C THR A 62 9.97 -2.76 4.04
N PHE A 63 10.70 -2.47 5.12
CA PHE A 63 11.05 -3.43 6.17
C PHE A 63 11.81 -4.68 5.69
N ASP A 64 12.41 -4.58 4.51
CA ASP A 64 13.30 -5.61 4.01
C ASP A 64 14.61 -5.65 4.79
N GLN A 65 15.22 -6.84 4.88
CA GLN A 65 16.48 -7.02 5.61
C GLN A 65 17.59 -6.04 5.18
N GLN A 66 17.67 -5.72 3.89
CA GLN A 66 18.69 -4.78 3.38
C GLN A 66 18.44 -3.32 3.77
N ASP A 67 17.22 -2.98 4.16
CA ASP A 67 16.77 -1.63 4.49
C ASP A 67 16.70 -1.40 6.01
N ILE A 68 17.20 -2.36 6.80
CA ILE A 68 17.30 -2.29 8.26
C ILE A 68 18.77 -2.40 8.67
N ALA A 69 19.23 -1.42 9.46
CA ALA A 69 20.56 -1.43 10.05
C ALA A 69 20.45 -1.05 11.54
N ASP A 70 20.91 -1.95 12.41
CA ASP A 70 20.73 -1.84 13.87
C ASP A 70 19.25 -1.64 14.24
N ASP A 71 18.91 -0.53 14.89
CA ASP A 71 17.54 -0.12 15.23
C ASP A 71 16.93 0.82 14.18
N THR A 72 17.60 1.07 13.05
CA THR A 72 17.12 2.01 12.04
C THR A 72 16.44 1.27 10.89
N VAL A 73 15.21 1.66 10.58
CA VAL A 73 14.48 1.27 9.35
C VAL A 73 14.55 2.41 8.35
N LYS A 74 15.07 2.13 7.17
CA LYS A 74 15.33 3.15 6.16
C LYS A 74 14.03 3.55 5.45
N ASP A 75 13.83 4.85 5.29
CA ASP A 75 12.91 5.40 4.28
C ASP A 75 13.62 5.31 2.93
N VAL A 76 13.24 4.33 2.11
CA VAL A 76 13.91 4.06 0.82
C VAL A 76 13.57 5.11 -0.25
N TRP A 77 12.65 6.03 0.06
CA TRP A 77 12.23 7.11 -0.83
C TRP A 77 12.69 8.48 -0.36
N GLY A 78 12.35 8.84 0.87
CA GLY A 78 12.59 10.15 1.46
C GLY A 78 13.84 10.19 2.35
N LYS A 79 13.73 10.91 3.46
CA LYS A 79 14.78 11.02 4.49
C LYS A 79 14.21 10.77 5.89
N ASN A 80 13.04 10.13 5.95
CA ASN A 80 12.26 9.99 7.17
C ASN A 80 12.55 8.61 7.80
N ASP A 81 13.83 8.26 7.95
CA ASP A 81 14.22 6.99 8.56
C ASP A 81 13.56 6.85 9.95
N GLY A 82 13.05 5.66 10.22
CA GLY A 82 12.39 5.31 11.46
C GLY A 82 13.35 4.61 12.43
N THR A 83 13.01 4.63 13.71
CA THR A 83 13.77 3.91 14.75
C THR A 83 12.88 2.84 15.37
N ILE A 84 13.31 1.59 15.32
CA ILE A 84 12.69 0.45 15.99
C ILE A 84 12.82 0.63 17.51
N VAL A 85 11.71 0.46 18.21
CA VAL A 85 11.64 0.39 19.67
C VAL A 85 11.02 -0.96 20.05
N GLY A 86 11.61 -1.63 21.04
CA GLY A 86 11.25 -3.00 21.41
C GLY A 86 12.11 -4.02 20.66
N ASP A 87 11.51 -5.17 20.35
CA ASP A 87 12.15 -6.28 19.66
C ASP A 87 11.25 -6.93 18.59
N PRO A 88 10.64 -6.14 17.67
CA PRO A 88 9.86 -6.71 16.58
C PRO A 88 10.72 -7.62 15.73
N LYS A 89 10.13 -8.72 15.25
CA LYS A 89 10.84 -9.76 14.52
C LYS A 89 10.81 -9.48 13.03
N LEU A 90 11.96 -9.66 12.38
CA LEU A 90 12.02 -9.70 10.93
C LEU A 90 11.48 -11.05 10.43
N VAL A 91 10.44 -11.02 9.62
CA VAL A 91 9.75 -12.18 9.05
C VAL A 91 9.60 -12.05 7.54
N THR A 92 9.11 -13.09 6.87
CA THR A 92 8.72 -12.98 5.45
C THR A 92 7.48 -12.10 5.33
N GLY A 93 7.60 -11.05 4.53
CA GLY A 93 6.55 -10.08 4.23
C GLY A 93 5.61 -10.52 3.12
N GLN A 94 4.70 -9.61 2.78
CA GLN A 94 3.92 -9.66 1.55
C GLN A 94 4.83 -9.41 0.34
N VAL A 95 5.79 -8.50 0.49
CA VAL A 95 6.91 -8.31 -0.42
C VAL A 95 8.17 -8.60 0.39
N ASN A 96 8.97 -9.60 -0.01
CA ASN A 96 10.26 -9.89 0.63
C ASN A 96 10.20 -10.03 2.18
N GLY A 97 10.64 -9.03 2.95
CA GLY A 97 10.70 -9.01 4.41
C GLY A 97 9.66 -8.06 5.05
N ALA A 98 9.34 -8.27 6.32
CA ALA A 98 8.41 -7.43 7.08
C ALA A 98 8.72 -7.46 8.59
N LEU A 99 8.10 -6.54 9.35
CA LEU A 99 8.19 -6.54 10.82
C LEU A 99 6.94 -7.16 11.45
N GLU A 100 7.16 -8.14 12.34
CA GLU A 100 6.16 -8.74 13.23
C GLU A 100 6.24 -8.09 14.62
N PHE A 101 5.12 -7.55 15.08
CA PHE A 101 4.93 -6.84 16.34
C PHE A 101 4.16 -7.73 17.32
N ASP A 102 4.60 -7.73 18.58
CA ASP A 102 4.10 -8.67 19.59
C ASP A 102 2.82 -8.22 20.34
N GLY A 103 2.44 -6.94 20.22
CA GLY A 103 1.30 -6.34 20.92
C GLY A 103 1.60 -5.83 22.33
N SER A 104 2.86 -5.74 22.74
CA SER A 104 3.27 -5.36 24.11
C SER A 104 4.07 -4.06 24.17
N ASN A 105 5.15 -3.96 23.39
CA ASN A 105 6.09 -2.83 23.46
C ASN A 105 6.80 -2.52 22.14
N ASP A 106 6.46 -3.22 21.06
CA ASP A 106 7.07 -3.05 19.75
C ASP A 106 6.42 -1.92 18.96
N TYR A 107 7.23 -1.03 18.40
CA TYR A 107 6.80 -0.05 17.39
C TYR A 107 8.00 0.52 16.64
N VAL A 108 7.72 1.13 15.48
CA VAL A 108 8.67 1.98 14.77
C VAL A 108 8.32 3.44 15.04
N ASN A 109 9.25 4.18 15.62
CA ASN A 109 9.14 5.60 15.84
C ASN A 109 9.54 6.38 14.58
N LEU A 110 8.58 7.08 13.97
CA LEU A 110 8.76 7.92 12.78
C LEU A 110 8.95 9.39 13.17
N THR A 111 9.93 9.67 14.04
CA THR A 111 10.24 11.05 14.51
C THR A 111 10.65 11.99 13.40
N ASN A 112 11.19 11.47 12.30
CA ASN A 112 11.75 12.27 11.22
C ASN A 112 10.76 12.65 10.11
N LEU A 113 9.44 12.46 10.29
CA LEU A 113 8.42 12.85 9.30
C LEU A 113 8.32 14.39 9.05
N GLY A 114 9.25 15.17 9.60
CA GLY A 114 9.44 16.59 9.31
C GLY A 114 8.21 17.41 9.69
N ASP A 115 7.76 18.25 8.77
CA ASP A 115 6.56 19.08 8.94
C ASP A 115 5.31 18.43 8.35
N PHE A 116 5.31 17.12 8.03
CA PHE A 116 4.15 16.41 7.48
C PHE A 116 2.90 16.62 8.35
N GLY A 117 3.04 16.56 9.67
CA GLY A 117 1.95 16.82 10.60
C GLY A 117 1.39 18.25 10.51
N ASN A 118 2.20 19.25 10.14
CA ASN A 118 1.75 20.61 9.87
C ASN A 118 1.10 20.77 8.49
N GLN A 119 1.56 19.97 7.53
CA GLN A 119 1.01 19.89 6.20
C GLN A 119 -0.15 18.88 6.11
N LEU A 120 -0.61 18.34 7.25
CA LEU A 120 -1.68 17.35 7.29
C LEU A 120 -2.95 17.98 6.73
N GLY A 121 -3.11 17.77 5.43
CA GLY A 121 -4.15 18.31 4.59
C GLY A 121 -4.77 17.14 3.85
N THR A 122 -4.63 17.15 2.54
CA THR A 122 -4.83 15.94 1.77
C THR A 122 -3.62 15.06 1.81
N SER A 123 -3.86 13.77 2.04
CA SER A 123 -2.80 12.79 2.13
C SER A 123 -3.36 11.40 1.89
N THR A 124 -2.46 10.46 1.68
CA THR A 124 -2.77 9.03 1.67
C THR A 124 -1.77 8.31 2.56
N PHE A 125 -2.27 7.42 3.41
CA PHE A 125 -1.46 6.42 4.10
C PHE A 125 -1.83 5.06 3.53
N GLU A 126 -0.85 4.21 3.29
CA GLU A 126 -1.09 2.81 3.00
C GLU A 126 -0.06 1.89 3.63
N ALA A 127 -0.49 0.65 3.86
CA ALA A 127 0.33 -0.42 4.39
C ALA A 127 -0.31 -1.78 4.04
N TRP A 128 0.53 -2.80 3.89
CA TRP A 128 0.11 -4.18 4.03
C TRP A 128 0.11 -4.56 5.51
N VAL A 129 -0.96 -5.21 5.96
CA VAL A 129 -1.10 -5.67 7.34
C VAL A 129 -1.62 -7.09 7.40
N LYS A 130 -1.18 -7.84 8.40
CA LYS A 130 -1.68 -9.18 8.71
C LYS A 130 -1.82 -9.34 10.21
N THR A 131 -3.00 -9.71 10.69
CA THR A 131 -3.22 -9.94 12.12
C THR A 131 -4.26 -11.02 12.36
N SER A 132 -4.11 -11.75 13.46
CA SER A 132 -5.15 -12.65 13.99
C SER A 132 -5.66 -12.17 15.36
N PHE A 133 -5.25 -10.98 15.79
CA PHE A 133 -5.54 -10.45 17.11
C PHE A 133 -7.00 -9.97 17.21
N LYS A 134 -7.77 -10.62 18.10
CA LYS A 134 -9.19 -10.32 18.36
C LYS A 134 -9.54 -10.13 19.84
N ASN A 135 -8.60 -10.41 20.74
CA ASN A 135 -8.86 -10.44 22.18
C ASN A 135 -9.11 -9.03 22.74
N ASP A 136 -8.55 -8.02 22.09
CA ASP A 136 -8.77 -6.62 22.40
C ASP A 136 -8.64 -5.76 21.13
N TRP A 137 -8.56 -4.44 21.30
CA TRP A 137 -8.14 -3.51 20.27
C TRP A 137 -6.65 -3.56 20.04
N THR A 138 -6.22 -3.06 18.88
CA THR A 138 -4.82 -2.86 18.57
C THR A 138 -4.67 -1.66 17.63
N THR A 139 -3.53 -0.98 17.63
CA THR A 139 -3.33 0.26 16.86
C THR A 139 -2.27 0.06 15.80
N LEU A 140 -2.64 0.27 14.53
CA LEU A 140 -1.67 0.28 13.43
C LEU A 140 -0.79 1.53 13.52
N PHE A 141 -1.40 2.69 13.67
CA PHE A 141 -0.72 3.93 14.09
C PHE A 141 -1.76 4.88 14.64
N LYS A 142 -1.38 5.75 15.59
CA LYS A 142 -2.25 6.82 16.09
C LYS A 142 -1.43 7.92 16.71
N VAL A 143 -1.80 9.17 16.47
CA VAL A 143 -1.17 10.34 17.10
C VAL A 143 -2.20 11.10 17.94
N ARG A 144 -1.84 11.39 19.19
CA ARG A 144 -2.58 12.25 20.09
C ARG A 144 -1.71 13.43 20.50
N ASP A 145 -2.13 14.61 20.09
CA ASP A 145 -1.46 15.86 20.38
C ASP A 145 -2.18 16.62 21.51
N GLU A 146 -1.49 17.59 22.12
CA GLU A 146 -2.00 18.41 23.23
C GLU A 146 -3.21 19.26 22.82
N ASP A 147 -3.25 19.68 21.55
CA ASP A 147 -4.09 20.78 21.09
C ASP A 147 -5.57 20.36 20.89
N CYS A 148 -5.81 19.15 20.40
CA CYS A 148 -7.16 18.60 20.15
C CYS A 148 -7.33 17.12 20.55
N GLY A 149 -6.33 16.50 21.21
CA GLY A 149 -6.33 15.07 21.47
C GLY A 149 -5.99 14.26 20.21
N MET A 150 -6.85 13.32 19.80
CA MET A 150 -6.57 12.41 18.68
C MET A 150 -6.57 13.14 17.33
N SER A 151 -5.40 13.17 16.67
CA SER A 151 -5.14 13.91 15.44
C SER A 151 -5.30 13.05 14.18
N TRP A 152 -4.65 11.88 14.13
CA TRP A 152 -4.70 10.99 12.96
C TRP A 152 -4.43 9.55 13.41
N GLY A 153 -5.09 8.55 12.82
CA GLY A 153 -4.82 7.15 13.18
C GLY A 153 -5.76 6.11 12.63
N ILE A 154 -5.35 4.85 12.79
CA ILE A 154 -6.08 3.63 12.47
C ILE A 154 -5.99 2.66 13.66
N ASP A 155 -7.14 2.32 14.24
CA ASP A 155 -7.27 1.25 15.24
C ASP A 155 -8.02 0.05 14.63
N PHE A 156 -7.70 -1.17 15.06
CA PHE A 156 -8.49 -2.37 14.77
C PHE A 156 -9.21 -2.85 16.02
N ASN A 157 -10.43 -3.35 15.83
CA ASN A 157 -11.26 -3.99 16.88
C ASN A 157 -11.41 -3.16 18.15
N ARG A 158 -11.31 -1.83 18.05
CA ARG A 158 -11.58 -0.91 19.15
C ARG A 158 -13.05 -0.98 19.55
N THR A 159 -13.35 -1.88 20.47
CA THR A 159 -14.68 -2.02 21.04
C THR A 159 -14.97 -0.89 22.01
N LEU A 160 -16.26 -0.65 22.24
CA LEU A 160 -16.74 0.36 23.15
C LEU A 160 -16.58 -0.01 24.65
N LYS A 161 -16.07 -1.21 24.98
CA LYS A 161 -15.84 -1.67 26.37
C LYS A 161 -14.82 -0.82 27.14
N HIS A 162 -13.96 -0.10 26.43
CA HIS A 162 -12.91 0.74 26.98
C HIS A 162 -13.26 2.23 27.01
N ARG A 163 -14.54 2.56 26.79
CA ARG A 163 -15.09 3.88 27.07
C ARG A 163 -15.58 3.87 28.51
N ASP A 164 -15.35 4.98 29.22
CA ASP A 164 -16.06 5.26 30.46
C ASP A 164 -17.57 5.07 30.21
N PRO A 165 -18.26 4.13 30.90
CA PRO A 165 -19.61 3.69 30.56
C PRO A 165 -20.65 4.80 30.46
N LEU A 166 -20.40 5.91 31.17
CA LEU A 166 -21.31 7.06 31.24
C LEU A 166 -21.38 7.84 29.92
N ASP A 167 -20.28 7.93 29.18
CA ASP A 167 -20.15 8.84 28.03
C ASP A 167 -20.72 8.23 26.73
N LEU A 168 -20.74 6.90 26.68
CA LEU A 168 -21.33 6.13 25.60
C LEU A 168 -22.85 6.07 25.71
N PHE A 169 -23.35 5.77 26.91
CA PHE A 169 -24.78 5.68 27.17
C PHE A 169 -25.48 7.01 26.91
N MET A 170 -24.84 8.12 27.29
CA MET A 170 -25.36 9.47 27.06
C MET A 170 -25.37 9.85 25.57
N TRP A 171 -24.31 9.51 24.82
CA TRP A 171 -24.26 9.79 23.38
C TRP A 171 -25.26 8.96 22.57
N LEU A 172 -25.41 7.67 22.88
CA LEU A 172 -26.36 6.77 22.20
C LEU A 172 -27.81 7.12 22.51
N LYS A 173 -28.10 7.60 23.74
CA LYS A 173 -29.40 8.19 24.06
C LYS A 173 -29.67 9.48 23.28
N ALA A 174 -28.65 10.29 23.06
CA ALA A 174 -28.77 11.54 22.32
C ALA A 174 -28.86 11.35 20.80
N ASN A 175 -28.35 10.24 20.25
CA ASN A 175 -28.32 9.96 18.81
C ASN A 175 -28.61 8.47 18.53
N PRO A 176 -29.83 7.99 18.73
CA PRO A 176 -30.16 6.60 18.42
C PRO A 176 -30.04 6.36 16.89
N PRO A 177 -29.27 5.35 16.44
CA PRO A 177 -29.24 4.98 15.03
C PRO A 177 -30.64 4.57 14.57
N PRO A 178 -31.07 4.96 13.35
CA PRO A 178 -32.45 4.74 12.91
C PRO A 178 -32.87 3.27 12.85
N HIS A 179 -31.93 2.31 12.81
CA HIS A 179 -32.22 0.88 12.67
C HIS A 179 -31.29 -0.12 13.41
N ARG A 180 -30.44 0.30 14.36
CA ARG A 180 -29.61 -0.63 15.15
C ARG A 180 -29.62 -0.29 16.62
N LYS A 181 -29.84 -1.30 17.47
CA LYS A 181 -29.66 -1.13 18.91
C LYS A 181 -28.16 -1.00 19.18
N PRO A 182 -27.72 -0.15 20.12
CA PRO A 182 -26.30 0.00 20.42
C PRO A 182 -25.62 -1.30 20.85
N ASP A 183 -26.38 -2.20 21.49
CA ASP A 183 -25.92 -3.52 21.92
C ASP A 183 -25.55 -4.43 20.73
N ASP A 184 -26.13 -4.22 19.54
CA ASP A 184 -25.83 -5.00 18.32
C ASP A 184 -24.43 -4.69 17.76
N LEU A 185 -23.88 -3.49 18.04
CA LEU A 185 -22.52 -3.10 17.63
C LEU A 185 -21.43 -3.67 18.55
N LEU A 186 -21.82 -4.08 19.76
CA LEU A 186 -20.94 -4.62 20.80
C LEU A 186 -20.94 -6.17 20.83
N THR A 187 -21.88 -6.82 20.15
CA THR A 187 -22.14 -8.27 20.26
C THR A 187 -21.93 -9.05 18.96
N SER A 188 -21.60 -8.40 17.84
CA SER A 188 -21.62 -9.08 16.53
C SER A 188 -20.45 -10.03 16.29
N GLY A 189 -19.42 -10.07 17.14
CA GLY A 189 -18.21 -10.88 16.90
C GLY A 189 -17.51 -10.55 15.57
N LYS A 190 -17.77 -9.36 15.03
CA LYS A 190 -17.21 -8.88 13.77
C LYS A 190 -16.01 -8.00 14.07
N ASP A 191 -15.03 -8.07 13.19
CA ASP A 191 -13.88 -7.20 13.27
C ASP A 191 -14.19 -5.84 12.61
N PHE A 192 -13.45 -4.81 13.03
CA PHE A 192 -13.61 -3.46 12.51
C PHE A 192 -12.27 -2.77 12.29
N VAL A 193 -12.21 -1.97 11.25
CA VAL A 193 -11.18 -0.94 11.07
C VAL A 193 -11.78 0.41 11.49
N MET A 194 -11.09 1.16 12.36
CA MET A 194 -11.51 2.48 12.82
C MET A 194 -10.51 3.54 12.38
N THR A 195 -10.97 4.55 11.65
CA THR A 195 -10.13 5.68 11.21
C THR A 195 -10.42 6.93 12.02
N PHE A 196 -9.38 7.70 12.34
CA PHE A 196 -9.46 8.92 13.14
C PHE A 196 -8.87 10.12 12.40
N LEU A 197 -9.56 11.26 12.53
CA LEU A 197 -9.01 12.55 12.12
C LEU A 197 -9.54 13.67 13.02
N GLY A 198 -8.63 14.45 13.58
CA GLY A 198 -8.90 15.67 14.34
C GLY A 198 -9.22 16.83 13.40
N VAL A 199 -10.29 17.57 13.71
CA VAL A 199 -10.66 18.80 12.99
C VAL A 199 -10.96 19.93 13.98
N ARG A 200 -10.44 21.12 13.70
CA ARG A 200 -10.74 22.36 14.41
C ARG A 200 -11.77 23.15 13.60
N LYS A 201 -12.79 23.69 14.26
CA LYS A 201 -13.76 24.58 13.60
C LYS A 201 -13.24 26.01 13.68
N LEU A 202 -13.02 26.70 12.56
CA LEU A 202 -12.33 28.00 12.58
C LEU A 202 -13.08 29.10 13.35
N ASN A 203 -14.41 29.03 13.42
CA ASN A 203 -15.24 30.05 14.09
C ASN A 203 -15.78 29.60 15.46
N ILE A 204 -15.41 28.39 15.91
CA ILE A 204 -15.75 27.86 17.22
C ILE A 204 -14.44 27.34 17.80
N ILE A 205 -13.90 27.97 18.85
CA ILE A 205 -12.68 27.52 19.53
C ILE A 205 -12.96 26.16 20.20
N GLY A 206 -12.93 25.10 19.41
CA GLY A 206 -13.37 23.77 19.80
C GLY A 206 -12.91 22.73 18.78
N CYS A 207 -12.38 21.64 19.31
CA CYS A 207 -11.92 20.50 18.54
C CYS A 207 -13.05 19.48 18.40
N SER A 208 -13.14 18.85 17.23
CA SER A 208 -14.00 17.70 17.01
C SER A 208 -13.14 16.57 16.45
N MET A 209 -13.30 15.39 17.03
CA MET A 209 -12.75 14.17 16.47
C MET A 209 -13.75 13.59 15.48
N SER A 210 -13.28 13.27 14.28
CA SER A 210 -14.03 12.53 13.30
C SER A 210 -13.53 11.10 13.26
N ARG A 211 -14.32 10.19 13.83
CA ARG A 211 -14.08 8.73 13.77
C ARG A 211 -15.02 8.06 12.78
N SER A 212 -14.58 6.98 12.17
CA SER A 212 -15.43 6.12 11.34
C SER A 212 -15.15 4.66 11.61
N LEU A 213 -16.23 3.87 11.69
CA LEU A 213 -16.18 2.42 11.92
C LEU A 213 -16.49 1.68 10.61
N HIS A 214 -15.65 0.72 10.27
CA HIS A 214 -15.70 -0.03 9.03
C HIS A 214 -15.73 -1.53 9.35
N GLU A 215 -16.88 -2.19 9.17
CA GLU A 215 -16.98 -3.66 9.33
C GLU A 215 -16.11 -4.32 8.25
N PHE A 216 -15.09 -5.05 8.67
CA PHE A 216 -14.20 -5.82 7.79
C PHE A 216 -13.47 -6.88 8.64
N PRO A 217 -13.36 -8.14 8.20
CA PRO A 217 -12.72 -9.23 8.95
C PRO A 217 -11.18 -9.09 9.01
N ILE A 218 -10.67 -7.94 9.50
CA ILE A 218 -9.24 -7.59 9.45
C ILE A 218 -8.35 -8.54 10.25
N SER A 219 -8.91 -9.29 11.20
CA SER A 219 -8.18 -10.22 12.05
C SER A 219 -8.36 -11.68 11.62
N ASP A 220 -8.57 -11.95 10.32
CA ASP A 220 -8.72 -13.31 9.79
C ASP A 220 -7.38 -14.08 9.64
N GLY A 221 -6.26 -13.40 9.88
CA GLY A 221 -4.93 -13.98 9.75
C GLY A 221 -4.38 -13.97 8.34
N GLU A 222 -5.01 -13.25 7.40
CA GLU A 222 -4.53 -13.06 6.02
C GLU A 222 -3.95 -11.66 5.82
N TRP A 223 -3.25 -11.46 4.70
CA TRP A 223 -2.73 -10.15 4.30
C TRP A 223 -3.83 -9.28 3.72
N HIS A 224 -3.89 -8.04 4.19
CA HIS A 224 -4.77 -7.00 3.66
C HIS A 224 -4.00 -5.72 3.32
N HIS A 225 -4.32 -5.12 2.18
CA HIS A 225 -3.77 -3.82 1.82
C HIS A 225 -4.74 -2.70 2.23
N LEU A 226 -4.33 -1.88 3.20
CA LEU A 226 -5.13 -0.76 3.68
C LEU A 226 -4.66 0.53 3.02
N ILE A 227 -5.59 1.30 2.44
CA ILE A 227 -5.31 2.64 1.95
C ILE A 227 -6.30 3.63 2.55
N TYR A 228 -5.81 4.54 3.38
CA TYR A 228 -6.58 5.60 4.02
C TYR A 228 -6.30 6.95 3.37
N ILE A 229 -7.33 7.52 2.74
CA ILE A 229 -7.23 8.74 1.92
C ILE A 229 -7.98 9.88 2.60
N ILE A 230 -7.31 11.02 2.73
CA ILE A 230 -7.90 12.32 3.09
C ILE A 230 -7.99 13.16 1.81
N LYS A 231 -9.22 13.38 1.32
CA LYS A 231 -9.45 14.08 0.05
C LYS A 231 -9.51 15.60 0.23
N GLN A 232 -9.32 16.32 -0.87
CA GLN A 232 -9.43 17.78 -0.88
C GLN A 232 -10.84 18.17 -0.45
N PRO A 233 -11.00 19.09 0.52
CA PRO A 233 -12.29 19.69 0.81
C PRO A 233 -12.85 20.37 -0.44
N TYR A 234 -14.17 20.33 -0.61
CA TYR A 234 -14.86 20.97 -1.73
C TYR A 234 -16.12 21.69 -1.27
N VAL A 235 -16.56 22.67 -2.06
CA VAL A 235 -17.83 23.39 -1.85
C VAL A 235 -18.84 22.87 -2.87
N ASP A 236 -20.02 22.45 -2.41
CA ASP A 236 -21.08 22.02 -3.32
C ASP A 236 -21.79 23.21 -3.99
N GLU A 237 -22.70 22.90 -4.91
CA GLU A 237 -23.50 23.91 -5.65
C GLU A 237 -24.32 24.84 -4.75
N ASN A 238 -24.60 24.43 -3.50
CA ASN A 238 -25.35 25.20 -2.51
C ASN A 238 -24.44 26.03 -1.60
N GLY A 239 -23.14 26.10 -1.89
CA GLY A 239 -22.16 26.83 -1.09
C GLY A 239 -21.76 26.11 0.20
N LYS A 240 -22.08 24.81 0.34
CA LYS A 240 -21.76 24.04 1.56
C LYS A 240 -20.41 23.35 1.42
N GLU A 241 -19.56 23.54 2.42
CA GLU A 241 -18.26 22.85 2.50
C GLU A 241 -18.40 21.38 2.93
N TRP A 242 -17.65 20.52 2.25
CA TRP A 242 -17.56 19.09 2.49
C TRP A 242 -16.10 18.67 2.67
N ALA A 243 -15.86 17.87 3.70
CA ALA A 243 -14.63 17.10 3.85
C ALA A 243 -14.93 15.63 3.57
N GLU A 244 -14.09 14.99 2.75
CA GLU A 244 -14.25 13.61 2.35
C GLU A 244 -13.02 12.78 2.70
N ARG A 245 -13.26 11.56 3.15
CA ARG A 245 -12.21 10.55 3.36
C ARG A 245 -12.66 9.21 2.85
N ALA A 246 -11.72 8.39 2.40
CA ALA A 246 -12.00 7.05 1.92
C ALA A 246 -11.07 6.05 2.60
N LEU A 247 -11.60 4.86 2.87
CA LEU A 247 -10.81 3.69 3.24
C LEU A 247 -11.02 2.64 2.15
N PHE A 248 -9.93 2.22 1.53
CA PHE A 248 -9.88 1.08 0.64
C PHE A 248 -9.20 -0.07 1.36
N ILE A 249 -9.72 -1.27 1.12
CA ILE A 249 -9.14 -2.52 1.61
C ILE A 249 -9.07 -3.47 0.42
N ASP A 250 -7.88 -4.00 0.15
CA ASP A 250 -7.61 -4.92 -0.96
C ASP A 250 -8.02 -4.35 -2.33
N GLY A 251 -7.75 -3.06 -2.53
CA GLY A 251 -8.10 -2.31 -3.75
C GLY A 251 -9.59 -1.97 -3.89
N ALA A 252 -10.47 -2.52 -3.04
CA ALA A 252 -11.88 -2.22 -3.07
C ALA A 252 -12.22 -1.06 -2.13
N LEU A 253 -13.11 -0.17 -2.58
CA LEU A 253 -13.64 0.89 -1.72
C LEU A 253 -14.49 0.25 -0.62
N ASN A 254 -13.96 0.23 0.61
CA ASN A 254 -14.73 -0.24 1.76
C ASN A 254 -15.73 0.84 2.19
N ARG A 255 -15.30 2.11 2.24
CA ARG A 255 -16.19 3.21 2.63
C ARG A 255 -15.69 4.61 2.29
N ILE A 256 -16.65 5.50 2.11
CA ILE A 256 -16.46 6.96 2.09
C ILE A 256 -17.14 7.59 3.31
N VAL A 257 -16.43 8.51 3.97
CA VAL A 257 -16.98 9.38 5.00
C VAL A 257 -17.05 10.78 4.43
N LYS A 258 -18.27 11.29 4.22
CA LYS A 258 -18.52 12.68 3.85
C LYS A 258 -19.07 13.44 5.05
N ARG A 259 -18.45 14.57 5.38
CA ARG A 259 -18.91 15.43 6.48
C ARG A 259 -19.03 16.86 5.98
N SER A 260 -20.23 17.42 6.09
CA SER A 260 -20.42 18.85 5.93
C SER A 260 -20.48 19.55 7.28
N SER A 261 -20.03 20.79 7.31
CA SER A 261 -20.08 21.67 8.47
C SER A 261 -20.59 23.03 8.03
N THR A 262 -21.35 23.71 8.90
CA THR A 262 -21.74 25.11 8.69
C THR A 262 -20.59 26.08 8.94
N HIS A 263 -19.47 25.58 9.47
CA HIS A 263 -18.25 26.33 9.71
C HIS A 263 -17.07 25.62 9.04
N PRO A 264 -16.09 26.37 8.50
CA PRO A 264 -14.93 25.76 7.88
C PRO A 264 -14.18 24.86 8.86
N ASN A 265 -13.97 23.61 8.42
CA ASN A 265 -13.15 22.65 9.15
C ASN A 265 -11.71 22.81 8.70
N LYS A 266 -10.79 23.01 9.65
CA LYS A 266 -9.36 22.91 9.40
C LYS A 266 -8.86 21.62 10.03
N TYR A 267 -8.03 20.86 9.32
CA TYR A 267 -7.33 19.73 9.91
C TYR A 267 -6.46 20.23 11.07
N VAL A 268 -6.40 19.43 12.13
CA VAL A 268 -5.56 19.74 13.27
C VAL A 268 -4.16 19.24 12.96
N PRO A 269 -3.15 20.12 12.91
CA PRO A 269 -1.78 19.66 12.76
C PRO A 269 -1.37 18.84 13.98
N PHE A 270 -0.40 17.95 13.80
CA PHE A 270 0.26 17.29 14.91
C PHE A 270 1.78 17.46 14.82
N PHE A 271 2.41 17.46 15.98
CA PHE A 271 3.85 17.63 16.17
C PHE A 271 4.48 16.39 16.82
N GLU A 272 3.66 15.62 17.52
CA GLU A 272 4.03 14.32 18.07
C GLU A 272 4.38 13.32 16.94
N PRO A 273 5.44 12.53 17.08
CA PRO A 273 5.83 11.56 16.07
C PRO A 273 4.78 10.47 15.87
N ILE A 274 4.74 9.91 14.66
CA ILE A 274 3.92 8.72 14.39
C ILE A 274 4.64 7.50 14.96
N TYR A 275 3.97 6.73 15.80
CA TYR A 275 4.42 5.39 16.16
C TYR A 275 3.69 4.41 15.26
N LEU A 276 4.40 3.78 14.34
CA LEU A 276 3.86 2.68 13.54
C LEU A 276 3.96 1.40 14.37
N GLY A 277 2.85 0.72 14.59
CA GLY A 277 2.75 -0.38 15.54
C GLY A 277 2.27 0.05 16.94
N ALA A 278 1.93 1.32 17.17
CA ALA A 278 1.37 1.78 18.44
C ALA A 278 0.60 3.11 18.29
N GLY A 279 -0.07 3.54 19.35
CA GLY A 279 -0.52 4.93 19.50
C GLY A 279 0.53 5.75 20.23
N ASN A 280 0.85 6.94 19.73
CA ASN A 280 1.56 7.98 20.47
C ASN A 280 0.55 8.87 21.21
N ASN A 281 0.58 8.83 22.53
CA ASN A 281 -0.22 9.65 23.42
C ASN A 281 0.64 10.73 24.12
N ARG A 282 1.05 11.76 23.36
CA ARG A 282 1.92 12.85 23.85
C ARG A 282 3.26 12.32 24.37
N GLY A 283 3.99 11.62 23.52
CA GLY A 283 5.26 10.96 23.81
C GLY A 283 5.12 9.51 24.30
N GLU A 284 4.00 9.15 24.94
CA GLU A 284 3.82 7.83 25.56
C GLU A 284 3.16 6.82 24.60
N ALA A 285 3.78 5.65 24.42
CA ALA A 285 3.23 4.60 23.57
C ALA A 285 2.05 3.87 24.25
N GLU A 286 0.96 3.62 23.50
CA GLU A 286 -0.24 2.90 23.96
C GLU A 286 -0.79 1.96 22.87
N ALA A 287 -1.58 0.95 23.25
CA ALA A 287 -2.37 0.13 22.31
C ALA A 287 -1.57 -0.56 21.18
N PHE A 288 -0.43 -1.16 21.53
CA PHE A 288 0.52 -1.79 20.62
C PHE A 288 -0.10 -2.78 19.62
N PHE A 289 0.49 -2.81 18.42
CA PHE A 289 0.10 -3.66 17.31
C PHE A 289 0.48 -5.11 17.56
N ASN A 290 -0.44 -6.04 17.34
CA ASN A 290 -0.14 -7.47 17.32
C ASN A 290 -0.39 -8.00 15.91
N GLY A 291 0.67 -8.30 15.18
CA GLY A 291 0.59 -8.72 13.78
C GLY A 291 1.83 -8.30 12.98
N ILE A 292 1.72 -8.39 11.66
CA ILE A 292 2.80 -8.08 10.72
C ILE A 292 2.43 -6.83 9.92
N ILE A 293 3.37 -5.90 9.75
CA ILE A 293 3.25 -4.71 8.91
C ILE A 293 4.32 -4.77 7.83
N ASP A 294 3.93 -4.43 6.60
CA ASP A 294 4.80 -4.42 5.44
C ASP A 294 4.46 -3.23 4.51
N GLU A 295 5.41 -2.82 3.68
CA GLU A 295 5.20 -1.93 2.52
C GLU A 295 4.45 -0.62 2.86
N VAL A 296 4.96 0.13 3.85
CA VAL A 296 4.29 1.34 4.36
C VAL A 296 4.64 2.55 3.51
N ARG A 297 3.63 3.25 2.99
CA ARG A 297 3.81 4.46 2.16
C ARG A 297 2.93 5.61 2.63
N ILE A 298 3.47 6.82 2.52
CA ILE A 298 2.75 8.08 2.79
C ILE A 298 2.86 9.00 1.59
N TYR A 299 1.72 9.57 1.19
CA TYR A 299 1.61 10.54 0.11
C TYR A 299 1.09 11.88 0.63
N ASN A 300 1.57 12.99 0.06
CA ASN A 300 1.09 14.35 0.34
C ASN A 300 -0.14 14.75 -0.49
N ARG A 301 -0.79 13.77 -1.12
CA ARG A 301 -1.99 13.97 -1.93
C ARG A 301 -2.95 12.78 -1.81
N PRO A 302 -4.22 12.96 -2.19
CA PRO A 302 -5.12 11.83 -2.28
C PRO A 302 -4.80 11.01 -3.53
N LEU A 303 -4.70 9.68 -3.39
CA LEU A 303 -4.68 8.77 -4.53
C LEU A 303 -6.07 8.69 -5.19
N THR A 304 -6.07 8.47 -6.49
CA THR A 304 -7.27 8.12 -7.28
C THR A 304 -7.62 6.64 -7.15
N GLU A 305 -8.81 6.22 -7.59
CA GLU A 305 -9.22 4.81 -7.53
C GLU A 305 -8.34 3.90 -8.42
N ASP A 306 -7.90 4.41 -9.57
CA ASP A 306 -6.98 3.67 -10.46
C ASP A 306 -5.61 3.49 -9.80
N GLU A 307 -5.13 4.52 -9.11
CA GLU A 307 -3.87 4.51 -8.37
C GLU A 307 -3.93 3.57 -7.14
N VAL A 308 -5.06 3.57 -6.43
CA VAL A 308 -5.34 2.60 -5.36
C VAL A 308 -5.29 1.18 -5.90
N THR A 309 -5.91 0.95 -7.06
CA THR A 309 -5.93 -0.36 -7.70
C THR A 309 -4.51 -0.78 -8.06
N GLN A 310 -3.72 0.11 -8.67
CA GLN A 310 -2.30 -0.13 -8.99
C GLN A 310 -1.50 -0.54 -7.74
N ASN A 311 -1.54 0.28 -6.68
CA ASN A 311 -0.77 0.03 -5.46
C ASN A 311 -1.19 -1.27 -4.75
N SER A 312 -2.47 -1.64 -4.82
CA SER A 312 -2.98 -2.86 -4.19
C SER A 312 -2.59 -4.15 -4.92
N GLN A 313 -2.04 -4.08 -6.13
CA GLN A 313 -1.51 -5.25 -6.83
C GLN A 313 -0.05 -5.59 -6.46
N ILE A 314 0.59 -4.78 -5.64
CA ILE A 314 1.99 -4.96 -5.24
C ILE A 314 2.10 -6.15 -4.29
N GLY A 315 3.10 -7.01 -4.48
CA GLY A 315 3.28 -8.22 -3.68
C GLY A 315 2.29 -9.35 -3.99
N LEU A 316 1.15 -9.04 -4.62
CA LEU A 316 0.31 -10.06 -5.23
C LEU A 316 1.08 -10.66 -6.40
N SER A 317 1.55 -11.90 -6.23
CA SER A 317 2.26 -12.60 -7.29
C SER A 317 1.41 -12.56 -8.56
N VAL A 318 1.84 -11.80 -9.56
CA VAL A 318 1.37 -12.04 -10.93
C VAL A 318 1.89 -13.44 -11.21
N GLU A 319 1.00 -14.45 -11.10
CA GLU A 319 1.38 -15.84 -11.32
C GLU A 319 2.32 -15.87 -12.52
N ALA A 320 3.46 -16.54 -12.40
CA ALA A 320 4.45 -16.56 -13.47
C ALA A 320 3.80 -16.96 -14.82
N THR A 321 2.72 -17.75 -14.78
CA THR A 321 1.84 -18.13 -15.90
C THR A 321 1.13 -16.98 -16.61
N LYS A 322 1.08 -15.75 -16.09
CA LYS A 322 0.57 -14.56 -16.78
C LYS A 322 1.68 -13.67 -17.34
N LYS A 323 2.95 -13.98 -17.07
CA LYS A 323 4.08 -13.32 -17.74
C LYS A 323 4.25 -13.96 -19.12
N LEU A 324 4.06 -13.16 -20.16
CA LEU A 324 4.28 -13.55 -21.57
C LEU A 324 5.56 -14.39 -21.77
N PRO A 325 6.74 -14.02 -21.23
CA PRO A 325 7.96 -14.82 -21.38
C PRO A 325 7.85 -16.25 -20.83
N VAL A 326 7.13 -16.44 -19.71
CA VAL A 326 6.96 -17.75 -19.06
C VAL A 326 5.92 -18.57 -19.81
N VAL A 327 4.80 -17.97 -20.24
CA VAL A 327 3.82 -18.63 -21.13
C VAL A 327 4.50 -19.15 -22.39
N TRP A 328 5.33 -18.31 -23.02
CA TRP A 328 6.10 -18.68 -24.20
C TRP A 328 7.13 -19.78 -23.93
N GLY A 329 7.79 -19.76 -22.77
CA GLY A 329 8.68 -20.83 -22.33
C GLY A 329 7.94 -22.15 -22.20
N THR A 330 6.82 -22.15 -21.48
CA THR A 330 5.97 -23.33 -21.26
C THR A 330 5.43 -23.86 -22.59
N LEU A 331 4.82 -23.03 -23.45
CA LEU A 331 4.27 -23.45 -24.74
C LEU A 331 5.31 -24.12 -25.64
N LYS A 332 6.55 -23.60 -25.64
CA LYS A 332 7.66 -24.21 -26.41
C LYS A 332 8.10 -25.56 -25.86
N THR A 333 7.95 -25.78 -24.56
CA THR A 333 8.30 -27.05 -23.93
C THR A 333 7.19 -28.11 -24.06
N THR A 334 5.90 -27.71 -24.07
CA THR A 334 4.77 -28.64 -24.24
C THR A 334 4.46 -29.01 -25.69
N LEU A 335 5.01 -28.30 -26.68
CA LEU A 335 4.84 -28.60 -28.11
C LEU A 335 5.97 -29.46 -28.72
N LYS A 336 6.74 -30.16 -27.89
CA LYS A 336 7.62 -31.27 -28.32
C LYS A 336 6.95 -32.58 -27.98
#